data_AF-A0A8J5YU07-F1
#
_entry.id   AF-A0A8J5YU07-F1
#
_cell.length_a   1.000
_cell.length_b   1.000
_cell.length_c   1.000
_cell.angle_alpha   90.00
_cell.angle_beta   90.00
_cell.angle_gamma   90.00
#
_symmetry.space_group_name_H-M   'P 1'
#
loop_
_entity.id
_entity.type
_entity.pdbx_description
1 polymer ?
#
loop_
_entity_poly.entity_id
_entity_poly.type
_entity_poly.pdbx_seq_one_letter_code
_entity_poly.pdbx_strand_id
1 'polypeptide(L)'
;MAMVEVEKNYEDGHQNWGHRIPVEEDYYHDWHNQPPVGFRFLPTPEELVKQYLIKKVLGNPLPVSDFLEVEEAEFYTTPPMSSVHFCSGEREWYFFIHKDNNIPNNPIWDVGSNGGSWKLTKTREIFDTMGNKIAFKFYFVYYSKLGKTHWKMDEFRLPAEFYKDFKVKV
;
A
#
# COMPACT_ATOMS: atom_id res chain seq x y z
N MET A 1 -6.46 -11.52 1.39
CA MET A 1 -6.27 -10.06 1.43
C MET A 1 -4.86 -9.75 1.89
N ALA A 2 -4.19 -8.81 1.23
CA ALA A 2 -2.96 -8.17 1.68
C ALA A 2 -3.13 -6.65 1.62
N MET A 3 -2.22 -5.91 2.24
CA MET A 3 -2.15 -4.46 2.10
C MET A 3 -0.76 -4.08 1.61
N VAL A 4 -0.68 -3.14 0.68
CA VAL A 4 0.57 -2.74 0.04
C VAL A 4 0.73 -1.24 0.16
N GLU A 5 1.90 -0.83 0.62
CA GLU A 5 2.39 0.54 0.60
C GLU A 5 3.42 0.66 -0.54
N VAL A 6 3.22 1.59 -1.47
CA VAL A 6 4.16 1.90 -2.56
C VAL A 6 4.75 3.27 -2.31
N GLU A 7 6.07 3.40 -2.43
CA GLU A 7 6.76 4.69 -2.34
C GLU A 7 7.80 4.84 -3.45
N LYS A 8 8.04 6.09 -3.85
CA LYS A 8 9.18 6.45 -4.70
C LYS A 8 10.12 7.37 -3.93
N ASN A 9 11.29 6.86 -3.59
CA ASN A 9 12.31 7.66 -2.92
C ASN A 9 13.02 8.56 -3.93
N TYR A 10 12.75 9.86 -3.89
CA TYR A 10 13.57 10.82 -4.62
C TYR A 10 14.85 11.07 -3.80
N GLU A 11 15.95 10.43 -4.19
CA GLU A 11 17.27 10.89 -3.76
C GLU A 11 17.56 12.19 -4.53
N ASP A 12 17.85 13.25 -3.77
CA ASP A 12 18.09 14.65 -4.17
C ASP A 12 16.89 15.61 -4.28
N GLY A 13 17.13 16.78 -3.69
CA GLY A 13 16.14 17.75 -3.27
C GLY A 13 15.50 18.57 -4.39
N HIS A 14 14.34 19.10 -4.04
CA HIS A 14 13.58 20.13 -4.75
C HIS A 14 13.12 19.77 -6.17
N GLN A 15 11.81 19.54 -6.30
CA GLN A 15 11.01 20.31 -7.24
C GLN A 15 9.56 20.41 -6.74
N ASN A 16 9.15 21.67 -6.55
CA ASN A 16 7.83 22.13 -6.17
C ASN A 16 6.75 21.61 -7.12
N TRP A 17 5.68 21.03 -6.58
CA TRP A 17 4.40 20.94 -7.28
C TRP A 17 3.38 21.88 -6.63
N GLY A 18 3.74 23.17 -6.58
CA GLY A 18 2.77 24.23 -6.39
C GLY A 18 2.11 24.55 -7.73
N HIS A 19 1.26 23.66 -8.24
CA HIS A 19 0.29 24.07 -9.25
C HIS A 19 -0.87 24.73 -8.51
N ARG A 20 -0.88 26.06 -8.54
CA ARG A 20 -2.00 26.89 -8.09
C ARG A 20 -3.18 26.54 -8.99
N ILE A 21 -4.12 25.75 -8.47
CA ILE A 21 -5.43 25.57 -9.10
C ILE A 21 -6.06 26.97 -9.22
N PRO A 22 -6.52 27.38 -10.42
CA PRO A 22 -7.37 28.56 -10.54
C PRO A 22 -8.62 28.31 -9.72
N VAL A 23 -8.84 29.14 -8.70
CA VAL A 23 -10.09 29.17 -7.94
C VAL A 23 -11.18 29.68 -8.89
N GLU A 24 -11.86 28.75 -9.56
CA GLU A 24 -13.25 28.98 -9.95
C GLU A 24 -14.13 28.50 -8.80
N GLU A 25 -14.89 29.46 -8.29
CA GLU A 25 -15.83 29.35 -7.19
C GLU A 25 -16.94 28.33 -7.51
N ASP A 26 -17.51 27.76 -6.45
CA ASP A 26 -18.79 27.05 -6.40
C ASP A 26 -18.76 25.52 -6.30
N TYR A 27 -18.18 24.97 -5.24
CA TYR A 27 -18.77 23.81 -4.54
C TYR A 27 -18.45 23.89 -3.05
N TYR A 28 -19.48 24.06 -2.21
CA TYR A 28 -19.38 24.00 -0.76
C TYR A 28 -18.95 22.58 -0.32
N HIS A 29 -17.63 22.34 -0.24
CA HIS A 29 -17.09 21.21 0.48
C HIS A 29 -17.14 21.48 1.98
N ASP A 30 -17.67 20.50 2.71
CA ASP A 30 -17.76 20.44 4.16
C ASP A 30 -16.39 20.70 4.83
N TRP A 31 -16.20 21.91 5.37
CA TRP A 31 -14.96 22.36 6.01
C TRP A 31 -14.72 21.70 7.39
N HIS A 32 -15.65 20.88 7.89
CA HIS A 32 -15.54 20.31 9.24
C HIS A 32 -14.72 19.01 9.32
N ASN A 33 -14.27 18.47 8.18
CA ASN A 33 -13.51 17.21 8.14
C ASN A 33 -12.15 17.30 7.43
N GLN A 34 -11.66 18.50 7.08
CA GLN A 34 -10.33 18.62 6.53
C GLN A 34 -9.29 18.64 7.66
N PRO A 35 -8.31 17.71 7.65
CA PRO A 35 -7.26 17.72 8.65
C PRO A 35 -6.42 19.01 8.52
N PRO A 36 -5.84 19.53 9.62
CA PRO A 36 -5.05 20.75 9.57
C PRO A 36 -3.93 20.69 8.54
N VAL A 37 -3.59 21.83 7.94
CA VAL A 37 -2.46 21.94 7.01
C VAL A 37 -1.20 21.36 7.67
N GLY A 38 -0.58 20.38 7.01
CA GLY A 38 0.61 19.70 7.50
C GLY A 38 0.35 18.38 8.23
N PHE A 39 -0.90 18.03 8.53
CA PHE A 39 -1.23 16.67 8.93
C PHE A 39 -0.97 15.70 7.77
N ARG A 40 -0.33 14.57 8.08
CA ARG A 40 -0.04 13.51 7.11
C ARG A 40 -0.37 12.17 7.74
N PHE A 41 -0.86 11.28 6.90
CA PHE A 41 -0.98 9.88 7.28
C PHE A 41 0.43 9.30 7.44
N LEU A 42 0.83 9.02 8.68
CA LEU A 42 2.14 8.45 9.03
C LEU A 42 1.95 7.27 10.00
N PRO A 43 1.28 6.20 9.56
CA PRO A 43 0.98 5.08 10.43
C PRO A 43 2.24 4.26 10.74
N THR A 44 2.31 3.72 11.95
CA THR A 44 3.29 2.68 12.27
C THR A 44 2.92 1.36 11.57
N PRO A 45 3.88 0.43 11.36
CA PRO A 45 3.58 -0.90 10.84
C PRO A 45 2.51 -1.65 11.65
N GLU A 46 2.48 -1.46 12.98
CA GLU A 46 1.45 -2.03 13.84
C GLU A 46 0.07 -1.41 13.57
N GLU A 47 -0.02 -0.08 13.46
CA GLU A 47 -1.28 0.61 13.17
C GLU A 47 -1.84 0.25 11.79
N LEU A 48 -0.97 0.20 10.78
CA LEU A 48 -1.29 -0.31 9.44
C LEU A 48 -1.96 -1.70 9.53
N VAL A 49 -1.35 -2.63 10.26
CA VAL A 49 -1.90 -3.98 10.39
C VAL A 49 -3.21 -3.99 11.17
N LYS A 50 -3.25 -3.39 12.38
CA LYS A 50 -4.39 -3.51 13.29
C LYS A 50 -5.58 -2.65 12.88
N GLN A 51 -5.34 -1.42 12.46
CA GLN A 51 -6.40 -0.45 12.15
C GLN A 51 -6.89 -0.54 10.71
N TYR A 52 -6.08 -1.09 9.80
CA TYR A 52 -6.45 -1.21 8.39
C TYR A 52 -6.61 -2.66 7.97
N LEU A 53 -5.53 -3.44 7.87
CA LEU A 53 -5.58 -4.78 7.28
C LEU A 53 -6.48 -5.76 8.05
N ILE A 54 -6.32 -5.86 9.38
CA ILE A 54 -7.16 -6.71 10.23
C ILE A 54 -8.62 -6.25 10.16
N LYS A 55 -8.89 -4.96 10.37
CA LYS A 55 -10.27 -4.44 10.31
C LYS A 55 -10.92 -4.69 8.95
N LYS A 56 -10.17 -4.51 7.85
CA LYS A 56 -10.65 -4.78 6.49
C LYS A 56 -11.04 -6.25 6.31
N VAL A 57 -10.20 -7.19 6.74
CA VAL A 57 -10.50 -8.62 6.68
C VAL A 57 -11.72 -9.00 7.52
N LEU A 58 -11.95 -8.30 8.63
CA LEU A 58 -13.12 -8.51 9.50
C LEU A 58 -14.39 -7.79 9.06
N GLY A 59 -14.34 -6.98 8.00
CA GLY A 59 -15.47 -6.15 7.59
C GLY A 59 -15.81 -5.03 8.58
N ASN A 60 -14.86 -4.65 9.44
CA ASN A 60 -15.02 -3.56 10.41
C ASN A 60 -14.81 -2.20 9.73
N PRO A 61 -15.47 -1.12 10.20
CA PRO A 61 -15.24 0.23 9.70
C PRO A 61 -13.77 0.67 9.83
N LEU A 62 -13.25 1.31 8.77
CA LEU A 62 -11.89 1.84 8.72
C LEU A 62 -11.82 3.30 9.24
N PRO A 63 -10.69 3.74 9.82
CA PRO A 63 -10.56 5.10 10.36
C PRO A 63 -10.66 6.24 9.33
N VAL A 64 -10.18 6.04 8.10
CA VAL A 64 -10.17 7.02 7.00
C VAL A 64 -10.51 6.29 5.69
N SER A 65 -11.15 6.98 4.74
CA SER A 65 -11.76 6.36 3.55
C SER A 65 -10.73 5.77 2.58
N ASP A 66 -10.86 4.46 2.42
CA ASP A 66 -10.67 3.63 1.24
C ASP A 66 -9.35 3.77 0.45
N PHE A 67 -8.33 3.10 0.98
CA PHE A 67 -7.24 2.57 0.14
C PHE A 67 -7.83 1.85 -1.06
N LEU A 68 -7.23 2.04 -2.23
CA LEU A 68 -7.71 1.42 -3.46
C LEU A 68 -7.64 -0.11 -3.35
N GLU A 69 -8.71 -0.78 -3.76
CA GLU A 69 -8.75 -2.24 -3.86
C GLU A 69 -8.38 -2.66 -5.28
N VAL A 70 -7.40 -3.56 -5.41
CA VAL A 70 -6.89 -4.03 -6.69
C VAL A 70 -6.66 -5.54 -6.63
N GLU A 71 -6.90 -6.22 -7.75
CA GLU A 71 -6.60 -7.65 -7.87
C GLU A 71 -5.09 -7.90 -7.92
N GLU A 72 -4.62 -9.00 -7.33
CA GLU A 72 -3.19 -9.36 -7.31
C GLU A 72 -2.57 -9.37 -8.71
N ALA A 73 -3.26 -10.02 -9.67
CA ALA A 73 -2.78 -10.10 -11.04
C ALA A 73 -2.62 -8.73 -11.69
N GLU A 74 -3.57 -7.81 -11.46
CA GLU A 74 -3.52 -6.46 -12.01
C GLU A 74 -2.39 -5.64 -11.37
N PHE A 75 -2.28 -5.69 -10.04
CA PHE A 75 -1.32 -4.87 -9.31
C PHE A 75 0.13 -5.24 -9.66
N TYR A 76 0.48 -6.53 -9.60
CA TYR A 76 1.87 -6.98 -9.81
C TYR A 76 2.30 -7.01 -11.27
N THR A 77 1.36 -6.90 -12.22
CA THR A 77 1.68 -6.81 -13.66
C THR A 77 1.69 -5.37 -14.18
N THR A 78 1.34 -4.39 -13.33
CA THR A 78 1.30 -2.97 -13.67
C THR A 78 2.56 -2.24 -13.21
N PRO A 79 3.17 -1.38 -14.06
CA PRO A 79 4.32 -0.59 -13.63
C PRO A 79 3.96 0.36 -12.49
N PRO A 80 4.86 0.59 -11.49
CA PRO A 80 4.55 1.40 -10.32
C PRO A 80 4.02 2.80 -10.66
N MET A 81 4.60 3.47 -11.66
CA MET A 81 4.12 4.80 -12.09
C MET A 81 2.64 4.77 -12.48
N SER A 82 2.22 3.75 -13.24
CA SER A 82 0.84 3.62 -13.69
C SER A 82 -0.12 3.35 -12.53
N SER A 83 0.29 2.54 -11.54
CA SER A 83 -0.54 2.23 -10.37
C SER A 83 -0.78 3.45 -9.48
N VAL A 84 0.18 4.38 -9.39
CA VAL A 84 0.09 5.54 -8.49
C VAL A 84 -0.49 6.80 -9.12
N HIS A 85 -0.54 6.88 -10.46
CA HIS A 85 -1.13 8.03 -11.17
C HIS A 85 -2.59 8.29 -10.82
N PHE A 86 -3.30 7.28 -10.29
CA PHE A 86 -4.68 7.40 -9.81
C PHE A 86 -4.82 8.10 -8.45
N CYS A 87 -3.72 8.30 -7.73
CA CYS A 87 -3.73 8.85 -6.37
C CYS A 87 -2.99 10.20 -6.33
N SER A 88 -3.73 11.28 -6.09
CA SER A 88 -3.25 12.66 -6.23
C SER A 88 -2.19 13.05 -5.20
N GLY A 89 -1.05 13.60 -5.65
CA GLY A 89 -0.18 14.52 -4.87
C GLY A 89 0.63 13.96 -3.70
N GLU A 90 0.41 12.70 -3.31
CA GLU A 90 1.08 12.05 -2.18
C GLU A 90 2.40 11.37 -2.59
N ARG A 91 3.27 11.05 -1.63
CA ARG A 91 4.55 10.35 -1.86
C ARG A 91 4.46 8.83 -1.61
N GLU A 92 3.43 8.42 -0.90
CA GLU A 92 3.17 7.08 -0.42
C GLU A 92 1.74 6.74 -0.81
N TRP A 93 1.53 5.52 -1.27
CA TRP A 93 0.24 5.06 -1.77
C TRP A 93 -0.12 3.72 -1.16
N TYR A 94 -1.35 3.59 -0.69
CA TYR A 94 -1.83 2.41 0.03
C TYR A 94 -2.91 1.70 -0.78
N PHE A 95 -2.77 0.38 -0.89
CA PHE A 95 -3.68 -0.49 -1.64
C PHE A 95 -4.07 -1.70 -0.79
N PHE A 96 -5.31 -2.14 -0.93
CA PHE A 96 -5.72 -3.50 -0.53
C PHE A 96 -5.63 -4.41 -1.74
N ILE A 97 -4.93 -5.52 -1.59
CA ILE A 97 -4.73 -6.49 -2.66
C ILE A 97 -5.55 -7.75 -2.39
N HIS A 98 -6.48 -8.03 -3.31
CA HIS A 98 -7.19 -9.30 -3.36
C HIS A 98 -6.24 -10.38 -3.87
N LYS A 99 -5.75 -11.18 -2.93
CA LYS A 99 -4.84 -12.31 -3.19
C LYS A 99 -5.58 -13.43 -3.92
N ASP A 100 -5.01 -13.92 -5.01
CA ASP A 100 -5.47 -15.12 -5.69
C ASP A 100 -4.71 -16.33 -5.17
N ASN A 101 -5.42 -17.29 -4.58
CA ASN A 101 -4.81 -18.50 -4.04
C ASN A 101 -4.16 -19.38 -5.12
N ASN A 102 -4.49 -19.17 -6.40
CA ASN A 102 -3.87 -19.87 -7.53
C ASN A 102 -2.53 -19.25 -7.94
N ILE A 103 -2.25 -18.02 -7.50
CA ILE A 103 -0.99 -17.34 -7.80
C ILE A 103 0.00 -17.64 -6.67
N PRO A 104 1.09 -18.37 -6.93
CA PRO A 104 2.08 -18.65 -5.90
C PRO A 104 2.77 -17.36 -5.47
N ASN A 105 3.03 -17.22 -4.18
CA ASN A 105 3.83 -16.13 -3.67
C ASN A 105 5.24 -16.21 -4.25
N ASN A 106 5.56 -15.33 -5.20
CA ASN A 106 6.83 -15.32 -5.89
C ASN A 106 7.77 -14.25 -5.26
N PRO A 107 9.06 -14.56 -5.01
CA PRO A 107 10.04 -13.53 -4.68
C PRO A 107 10.26 -12.53 -5.81
N ILE A 108 9.85 -12.82 -7.05
CA ILE A 108 9.98 -11.92 -8.20
C ILE A 108 8.65 -11.84 -8.94
N TRP A 109 8.19 -10.62 -9.23
CA TRP A 109 6.98 -10.38 -10.03
C TRP A 109 7.35 -9.62 -11.30
N ASP A 110 7.11 -10.24 -12.46
CA ASP A 110 7.42 -9.62 -13.76
C ASP A 110 6.25 -8.75 -14.25
N VAL A 111 6.56 -7.47 -14.49
CA VAL A 111 5.66 -6.44 -15.00
C VAL A 111 5.69 -6.46 -16.53
N GLY A 112 5.27 -7.60 -17.11
CA GLY A 112 5.14 -7.82 -18.54
C GLY A 112 6.43 -7.68 -19.38
N SER A 113 6.31 -7.92 -20.68
CA SER A 113 7.45 -7.94 -21.62
C SER A 113 8.15 -6.58 -21.79
N ASN A 114 7.45 -5.48 -21.50
CA ASN A 114 7.95 -4.11 -21.70
C ASN A 114 8.18 -3.29 -20.43
N GLY A 115 7.86 -3.81 -19.24
CA GLY A 115 8.05 -3.10 -17.98
C GLY A 115 9.38 -3.42 -17.29
N GLY A 116 9.31 -4.30 -16.30
CA GLY A 116 10.39 -4.56 -15.34
C GLY A 116 10.00 -5.68 -14.38
N SER A 117 10.58 -5.72 -13.18
CA SER A 117 10.21 -6.70 -12.15
C SER A 117 10.28 -6.13 -10.74
N TRP A 118 9.32 -6.49 -9.89
CA TRP A 118 9.44 -6.33 -8.45
C TRP A 118 10.23 -7.49 -7.87
N LYS A 119 11.25 -7.19 -7.07
CA LYS A 119 12.10 -8.22 -6.44
C LYS A 119 12.06 -8.09 -4.93
N LEU A 120 11.74 -9.19 -4.26
CA LEU A 120 11.80 -9.31 -2.80
C LEU A 120 13.24 -9.15 -2.35
N THR A 121 13.47 -8.22 -1.44
CA THR A 121 14.78 -7.91 -0.88
C THR A 121 14.90 -8.31 0.58
N LYS A 122 13.80 -8.25 1.32
CA LYS A 122 13.79 -8.50 2.76
C LYS A 122 12.40 -8.92 3.24
N THR A 123 12.37 -9.68 4.33
CA THR A 123 11.16 -9.99 5.08
C THR A 123 11.36 -9.67 6.55
N ARG A 124 10.30 -9.24 7.24
CA ARG A 124 10.28 -9.01 8.69
C ARG A 124 8.96 -9.46 9.28
N GLU A 125 8.99 -9.87 10.54
CA GLU A 125 7.78 -10.08 11.34
C GLU A 125 7.38 -8.75 12.00
N ILE A 126 6.08 -8.52 12.15
CA ILE A 126 5.51 -7.39 12.88
C ILE A 126 4.87 -7.94 14.15
N PHE A 127 5.24 -7.35 15.28
CA PHE A 127 4.70 -7.68 16.59
C PHE A 127 3.86 -6.51 17.11
N ASP A 128 2.82 -6.83 17.89
CA ASP A 128 2.10 -5.83 18.66
C ASP A 128 2.87 -5.44 19.93
N THR A 129 2.37 -4.44 20.66
CA THR A 129 2.94 -3.99 21.94
C THR A 129 2.99 -5.09 23.01
N MET A 130 2.24 -6.18 22.86
CA MET A 130 2.23 -7.33 23.78
C MET A 130 3.21 -8.43 23.35
N GLY A 131 3.91 -8.25 22.24
CA GLY A 131 4.88 -9.22 21.70
C GLY A 131 4.24 -10.34 20.86
N ASN A 132 2.96 -10.23 20.50
CA ASN A 132 2.32 -11.20 19.61
C ASN A 132 2.63 -10.86 18.16
N LYS A 133 2.98 -11.86 17.35
CA LYS A 133 3.14 -11.66 15.91
C LYS A 133 1.77 -11.44 15.27
N ILE A 134 1.62 -10.29 14.61
CA ILE A 134 0.35 -9.89 13.98
C ILE A 134 0.40 -9.88 12.45
N ALA A 135 1.59 -9.80 11.85
CA ALA A 135 1.76 -9.83 10.40
C ALA A 135 3.20 -10.13 9.99
N PHE A 136 3.38 -10.34 8.70
CA PHE A 136 4.66 -10.30 7.99
C PHE A 136 4.71 -9.07 7.08
N LYS A 137 5.88 -8.44 7.00
CA LYS A 137 6.20 -7.35 6.08
C LYS A 137 7.24 -7.80 5.07
N PHE A 138 6.91 -7.70 3.79
CA PHE A 138 7.75 -8.07 2.66
C PHE A 138 8.17 -6.82 1.91
N TYR A 139 9.49 -6.63 1.75
CA TYR A 139 10.08 -5.46 1.12
C TYR A 139 10.50 -5.78 -0.31
N PHE A 140 9.93 -5.08 -1.27
CA PHE A 140 10.23 -5.22 -2.68
C PHE A 140 10.86 -3.95 -3.25
N VAL A 141 11.72 -4.13 -4.25
CA VAL A 141 12.28 -3.05 -5.06
C VAL A 141 11.98 -3.32 -6.51
N TYR A 142 11.55 -2.29 -7.24
CA TYR A 142 11.31 -2.41 -8.67
C TYR A 142 12.60 -2.23 -9.48
N TYR A 143 12.82 -3.13 -10.42
CA TYR A 143 13.88 -3.09 -11.41
C TYR A 143 13.25 -2.85 -12.78
N SER A 144 13.58 -1.74 -13.41
CA SER A 144 13.26 -1.50 -14.82
C SER A 144 14.21 -2.30 -15.72
N LYS A 145 13.96 -2.28 -17.03
CA LYS A 145 14.93 -2.78 -18.03
C LYS A 145 16.31 -2.12 -17.95
N LEU A 146 16.39 -0.89 -17.43
CA LEU A 146 17.64 -0.13 -17.27
C LEU A 146 18.35 -0.42 -15.94
N GLY A 147 17.72 -1.18 -15.04
CA GLY A 147 18.27 -1.55 -13.75
C GLY A 147 17.39 -1.13 -12.56
N LYS A 148 18.00 -1.16 -11.37
CA LYS A 148 17.35 -0.86 -10.09
C LYS A 148 16.77 0.56 -10.11
N THR A 149 15.54 0.70 -9.63
CA THR A 149 14.88 2.00 -9.49
C THR A 149 14.71 2.36 -8.02
N HIS A 150 14.22 3.58 -7.74
CA HIS A 150 13.91 4.03 -6.38
C HIS A 150 12.48 3.69 -5.91
N TRP A 151 11.73 2.94 -6.71
CA TRP A 151 10.43 2.43 -6.33
C TRP A 151 10.58 1.27 -5.35
N LYS A 152 9.93 1.42 -4.20
CA LYS A 152 9.83 0.40 -3.17
C LYS A 152 8.37 0.06 -2.92
N MET A 153 8.17 -1.16 -2.45
CA MET A 153 6.85 -1.66 -2.12
C MET A 153 6.95 -2.52 -0.85
N ASP A 154 6.12 -2.19 0.11
CA ASP A 154 6.02 -2.80 1.40
C ASP A 154 4.68 -3.54 1.49
N GLU A 155 4.72 -4.86 1.39
CA GLU A 155 3.54 -5.71 1.45
C GLU A 155 3.36 -6.30 2.84
N PHE A 156 2.18 -6.10 3.40
CA PHE A 156 1.75 -6.60 4.70
C PHE A 156 0.80 -7.79 4.52
N ARG A 157 1.14 -8.92 5.13
CA ARG A 157 0.34 -10.15 5.09
C ARG A 157 0.03 -10.64 6.49
N LEU A 158 -1.24 -10.97 6.72
CA LEU A 158 -1.65 -11.63 7.96
C LEU A 158 -1.15 -13.08 7.98
N PRO A 159 -0.80 -13.62 9.16
CA PRO A 159 -0.39 -15.01 9.28
C PRO A 159 -1.53 -15.98 8.91
N ALA A 160 -1.21 -17.20 8.47
CA ALA A 160 -2.22 -18.16 8.04
C ALA A 160 -3.15 -18.58 9.19
N GLU A 161 -2.63 -18.64 10.41
CA GLU A 161 -3.35 -18.92 11.65
C GLU A 161 -4.47 -17.91 11.90
N PHE A 162 -4.27 -16.64 11.53
CA PHE A 162 -5.29 -15.59 11.67
C PHE A 162 -6.60 -16.01 10.98
N TYR A 163 -6.52 -16.48 9.74
CA TYR A 163 -7.71 -16.87 8.95
C TYR A 163 -8.41 -18.14 9.46
N LYS A 164 -7.71 -19.00 10.20
CA LYS A 164 -8.33 -20.20 10.78
C LYS A 164 -9.32 -19.84 11.86
N ASP A 165 -8.98 -18.87 12.71
CA ASP A 165 -9.83 -18.40 13.81
C ASP A 165 -11.14 -17.76 13.33
N PHE A 166 -11.17 -17.22 12.10
CA PHE A 166 -12.38 -16.66 11.48
C PHE A 166 -13.24 -17.72 10.79
N LYS A 167 -12.65 -18.77 10.21
CA LYS A 167 -13.42 -19.87 9.62
C LYS A 167 -14.09 -20.78 10.66
N VAL A 168 -13.63 -20.75 11.91
CA VAL A 168 -14.21 -21.53 13.02
C VAL A 168 -15.45 -20.83 13.63
N LYS A 169 -15.71 -19.57 13.30
CA LYS A 169 -16.93 -18.86 13.72
C LYS A 169 -18.03 -18.98 12.66
N VAL A 170 -18.67 -20.14 12.59
CA VAL A 170 -19.96 -20.35 11.89
C VAL A 170 -20.93 -21.04 12.82
#